data_AF-A0A2V6PGU7-F1
#
_entry.id   AF-A0A2V6PGU7-F1
#
_cell.length_a   1.000
_cell.length_b   1.000
_cell.length_c   1.000
_cell.angle_alpha   90.00
_cell.angle_beta   90.00
_cell.angle_gamma   90.00
#
_symmetry.space_group_name_H-M   'P 1'
#
loop_
_entity.id
_entity.type
_entity.pdbx_description
1 polymer ?
#
loop_
_entity_poly.entity_id
_entity_poly.type
_entity_poly.pdbx_seq_one_letter_code
_entity_poly.pdbx_strand_id
1 'polypeptide(L)'
;MRKQVLSLLSALAFCLAPLTSLAINDIEPGKEFYTVVYAPNPIVLDGDLSEWSGVPVIADPKSAIPKFSGTNANPNYVLFEEFNGGTWSGPDDQTSAVQIVYDADNVYLGVVVTDDYHEDVSGNAWDGDSIQLFIADAARTNQVALYNYALGGYENASGTLVTSLSTTRQVQAEIQPATVQLKLSSNATSQGRKPLMK
;
A
#
# COMPACT_ATOMS: atom_id res chain seq x y z
N MET A 1 29.10 33.00 55.23
CA MET A 1 28.61 31.94 54.31
C MET A 1 27.26 32.36 53.77
N ARG A 2 27.20 32.80 52.50
CA ARG A 2 25.99 33.32 51.85
C ARG A 2 25.53 32.25 50.84
N LYS A 3 24.49 31.48 51.16
CA LYS A 3 23.94 30.47 50.27
C LYS A 3 23.03 31.16 49.26
N GLN A 4 23.45 31.24 48.00
CA GLN A 4 22.59 31.62 46.88
C GLN A 4 21.63 30.47 46.63
N VAL A 5 20.33 30.70 46.85
CA VAL A 5 19.27 29.80 46.42
C VAL A 5 18.96 30.15 44.97
N LEU A 6 19.43 29.33 44.04
CA LEU A 6 19.12 29.44 42.62
C LEU A 6 17.66 28.98 42.42
N SER A 7 16.79 29.86 41.95
CA SER A 7 15.44 29.53 41.52
C SER A 7 15.50 28.60 40.30
N LEU A 8 15.25 27.30 40.49
CA LEU A 8 14.91 26.37 39.41
C LEU A 8 13.43 26.54 39.04
N LEU A 9 13.12 27.52 38.20
CA LEU A 9 11.83 27.61 37.52
C LEU A 9 12.02 28.17 36.11
N SER A 10 12.73 27.43 35.26
CA SER A 10 12.85 27.76 33.84
C SER A 10 13.36 26.58 33.01
N ALA A 11 12.59 25.49 32.93
CA ALA A 11 12.79 24.46 31.90
C ALA A 11 11.62 23.47 31.86
N LEU A 12 10.39 23.93 31.61
CA LEU A 12 9.29 23.02 31.26
C LEU A 12 8.25 23.72 30.37
N ALA A 13 8.68 24.26 29.23
CA ALA A 13 7.75 24.87 28.26
C ALA A 13 8.16 24.65 26.79
N PHE A 14 9.03 23.69 26.52
CA PHE A 14 9.43 23.33 25.15
C PHE A 14 9.20 21.83 24.93
N CYS A 15 7.96 21.40 24.79
CA CYS A 15 7.61 20.11 24.17
C CYS A 15 6.12 19.98 23.79
N LEU A 16 5.43 21.08 23.51
CA LEU A 16 4.13 21.02 22.82
C LEU A 16 4.22 21.91 21.56
N ALA A 17 4.98 21.45 20.56
CA ALA A 17 4.62 21.78 19.19
C ALA A 17 3.50 20.80 18.80
N PRO A 18 2.31 21.25 18.41
CA PRO A 18 1.36 20.36 17.78
C PRO A 18 1.99 19.85 16.47
N LEU A 19 2.42 18.59 16.45
CA LEU A 19 2.73 17.86 15.23
C LEU A 19 1.43 17.59 14.45
N THR A 20 0.80 18.63 13.94
CA THR A 20 -0.26 18.49 12.93
C THR A 20 -0.13 19.67 11.97
N SER A 21 0.97 19.72 11.24
CA SER A 21 0.87 20.29 9.88
C SER A 21 -0.03 19.31 9.14
N LEU A 22 -1.30 19.67 8.93
CA LEU A 22 -2.13 18.98 7.94
C LEU A 22 -1.31 18.98 6.66
N ALA A 23 -0.99 17.80 6.16
CA ALA A 23 -0.34 17.75 4.87
C ALA A 23 -1.32 18.35 3.86
N ILE A 24 -0.86 19.32 3.05
CA ILE A 24 -1.64 19.82 1.92
C ILE A 24 -1.63 18.71 0.88
N ASN A 25 -2.52 17.74 1.01
CA ASN A 25 -2.71 16.62 0.10
C ASN A 25 -4.19 16.20 0.07
N ASP A 26 -4.50 15.23 -0.80
CA ASP A 26 -5.85 14.67 -0.91
C ASP A 26 -6.07 13.45 -0.01
N ILE A 27 -5.19 13.17 0.94
CA ILE A 27 -5.33 12.01 1.84
C ILE A 27 -6.21 12.42 3.03
N GLU A 28 -7.03 11.49 3.52
CA GLU A 28 -7.84 11.70 4.72
C GLU A 28 -6.96 12.13 5.93
N PRO A 29 -7.38 13.13 6.72
CA PRO A 29 -6.56 13.62 7.83
C PRO A 29 -6.23 12.53 8.85
N GLY A 30 -4.97 12.41 9.22
CA GLY A 30 -4.45 11.37 10.12
C GLY A 30 -4.05 10.06 9.42
N LYS A 31 -4.20 9.96 8.09
CA LYS A 31 -3.83 8.80 7.26
C LYS A 31 -2.63 9.06 6.35
N GLU A 32 -1.91 10.17 6.56
CA GLU A 32 -0.85 10.64 5.67
C GLU A 32 0.52 10.04 5.99
N PHE A 33 0.70 9.52 7.22
CA PHE A 33 1.96 9.00 7.70
C PHE A 33 1.78 7.64 8.36
N TYR A 34 2.62 6.70 7.95
CA TYR A 34 2.67 5.36 8.51
C TYR A 34 4.08 5.06 8.99
N THR A 35 4.19 4.45 10.17
CA THR A 35 5.47 3.94 10.67
C THR A 35 5.68 2.55 10.10
N VAL A 36 6.83 2.34 9.49
CA VAL A 36 7.25 1.06 8.94
C VAL A 36 8.16 0.37 9.97
N VAL A 37 7.98 -0.93 10.15
CA VAL A 37 8.77 -1.72 11.12
C VAL A 37 9.94 -2.42 10.44
N TYR A 38 11.06 -2.55 11.18
CA TYR A 38 12.21 -3.32 10.72
C TYR A 38 11.92 -4.82 10.79
N ALA A 39 12.20 -5.55 9.73
CA ALA A 39 12.12 -7.00 9.67
C ALA A 39 13.41 -7.63 10.22
N PRO A 40 13.40 -8.27 11.40
CA PRO A 40 14.61 -8.86 11.98
C PRO A 40 15.03 -10.17 11.29
N ASN A 41 14.12 -10.79 10.53
CA ASN A 41 14.37 -11.97 9.74
C ASN A 41 14.14 -11.63 8.25
N PRO A 42 14.84 -12.29 7.33
CA PRO A 42 14.61 -12.11 5.90
C PRO A 42 13.17 -12.46 5.53
N ILE A 43 12.52 -11.57 4.77
CA ILE A 43 11.19 -11.80 4.23
C ILE A 43 11.30 -12.72 3.01
N VAL A 44 10.52 -13.79 3.00
CA VAL A 44 10.36 -14.72 1.87
C VAL A 44 9.26 -14.22 0.96
N LEU A 45 9.44 -14.46 -0.33
CA LEU A 45 8.77 -13.72 -1.38
C LEU A 45 7.96 -14.71 -2.21
N ASP A 46 6.98 -15.28 -1.52
CA ASP A 46 6.18 -16.41 -1.99
C ASP A 46 4.68 -16.11 -2.00
N GLY A 47 4.28 -14.91 -1.58
CA GLY A 47 2.88 -14.48 -1.49
C GLY A 47 2.18 -14.93 -0.21
N ASP A 48 2.89 -15.57 0.73
CA ASP A 48 2.37 -15.87 2.06
C ASP A 48 2.75 -14.77 3.05
N LEU A 49 1.75 -14.14 3.66
CA LEU A 49 1.95 -13.10 4.67
C LEU A 49 2.01 -13.66 6.11
N SER A 50 2.09 -14.98 6.29
CA SER A 50 2.13 -15.61 7.61
C SER A 50 3.29 -15.13 8.49
N GLU A 51 4.44 -14.79 7.89
CA GLU A 51 5.60 -14.24 8.60
C GLU A 51 5.48 -12.74 8.95
N TRP A 52 4.46 -12.04 8.44
CA TRP A 52 4.23 -10.60 8.62
C TRP A 52 3.39 -10.28 9.87
N SER A 53 3.29 -11.23 10.80
CA SER A 53 2.54 -11.05 12.05
C SER A 53 3.06 -9.86 12.85
N GLY A 54 2.15 -8.96 13.23
CA GLY A 54 2.46 -7.76 14.01
C GLY A 54 2.92 -6.55 13.18
N VAL A 55 3.04 -6.69 11.85
CA VAL A 55 3.28 -5.56 10.96
C VAL A 55 2.00 -4.73 10.85
N PRO A 56 2.05 -3.40 11.08
CA PRO A 56 0.88 -2.53 10.93
C PRO A 56 0.25 -2.65 9.55
N VAL A 57 -1.08 -2.81 9.51
CA VAL A 57 -1.86 -2.85 8.27
C VAL A 57 -2.31 -1.45 7.92
N ILE A 58 -1.97 -1.02 6.71
CA ILE A 58 -2.49 0.16 6.04
C ILE A 58 -3.72 -0.31 5.25
N ALA A 59 -4.90 -0.07 5.81
CA ALA A 59 -6.16 -0.36 5.16
C ALA A 59 -6.95 0.93 4.94
N ASP A 60 -7.71 0.94 3.85
CA ASP A 60 -8.75 1.93 3.57
C ASP A 60 -8.30 3.41 3.59
N PRO A 61 -7.11 3.79 3.05
CA PRO A 61 -6.76 5.19 2.95
C PRO A 61 -7.67 5.86 1.92
N LYS A 62 -8.51 6.80 2.37
CA LYS A 62 -9.39 7.54 1.48
C LYS A 62 -8.68 8.71 0.82
N SER A 63 -9.08 8.98 -0.42
CA SER A 63 -8.62 10.13 -1.19
C SER A 63 -9.76 11.11 -1.46
N ALA A 64 -9.44 12.40 -1.47
CA ALA A 64 -10.40 13.46 -1.74
C ALA A 64 -10.77 13.48 -3.23
N ILE A 65 -12.06 13.65 -3.49
CA ILE A 65 -12.61 13.92 -4.82
C ILE A 65 -13.41 15.24 -4.81
N PRO A 66 -13.23 16.12 -5.81
CA PRO A 66 -12.24 16.04 -6.89
C PRO A 66 -10.79 16.16 -6.35
N LYS A 67 -9.79 15.82 -7.16
CA LYS A 67 -8.39 16.03 -6.78
C LYS A 67 -8.12 17.49 -6.39
N PHE A 68 -7.16 17.69 -5.49
CA PHE A 68 -6.78 18.92 -4.83
C PHE A 68 -7.85 19.54 -3.92
N SER A 69 -8.87 18.77 -3.53
CA SER A 69 -9.96 19.24 -2.67
C SER A 69 -9.80 18.85 -1.20
N GLY A 70 -8.77 18.08 -0.82
CA GLY A 70 -8.56 17.62 0.56
C GLY A 70 -8.44 18.72 1.62
N THR A 71 -8.18 19.97 1.22
CA THR A 71 -8.09 21.13 2.12
C THR A 71 -9.32 22.04 2.11
N ASN A 72 -10.36 21.68 1.36
CA ASN A 72 -11.61 22.44 1.33
C ASN A 72 -12.34 22.40 2.69
N ALA A 73 -13.32 23.28 2.88
CA ALA A 73 -14.10 23.32 4.12
C ALA A 73 -14.85 22.01 4.42
N ASN A 74 -15.26 21.28 3.37
CA ASN A 74 -15.94 19.99 3.45
C ASN A 74 -15.42 19.07 2.33
N PRO A 75 -14.24 18.44 2.49
CA PRO A 75 -13.70 17.52 1.51
C PRO A 75 -14.56 16.24 1.43
N ASN A 76 -14.70 15.69 0.24
CA ASN A 76 -15.36 14.40 0.03
C ASN A 76 -14.31 13.31 -0.13
N TYR A 77 -14.12 12.50 0.89
CA TYR A 77 -13.13 11.40 0.89
C TYR A 77 -13.80 10.08 0.53
N VAL A 78 -13.27 9.42 -0.51
CA VAL A 78 -13.76 8.13 -1.00
C VAL A 78 -12.66 7.09 -0.96
N LEU A 79 -13.04 5.82 -0.81
CA LEU A 79 -12.10 4.69 -0.88
C LEU A 79 -11.69 4.38 -2.32
N PHE A 80 -12.63 4.56 -3.24
CA PHE A 80 -12.44 4.27 -4.64
C PHE A 80 -12.91 5.44 -5.49
N GLU A 81 -12.14 5.74 -6.54
CA GLU A 81 -12.49 6.74 -7.54
C GLU A 81 -12.86 6.03 -8.83
N GLU A 82 -14.16 5.97 -9.10
CA GLU A 82 -14.70 5.42 -10.35
C GLU A 82 -14.12 6.16 -11.55
N PHE A 83 -13.54 5.42 -12.50
CA PHE A 83 -12.92 5.99 -13.69
C PHE A 83 -13.55 5.43 -14.97
N ASN A 84 -13.74 6.29 -15.96
CA ASN A 84 -14.21 5.93 -17.31
C ASN A 84 -15.48 5.06 -17.37
N GLY A 85 -16.41 5.27 -16.42
CA GLY A 85 -17.67 4.52 -16.35
C GLY A 85 -17.57 3.17 -15.64
N GLY A 86 -16.41 2.80 -15.09
CA GLY A 86 -16.29 1.73 -14.09
C GLY A 86 -17.08 2.09 -12.83
N THR A 87 -17.60 1.08 -12.15
CA THR A 87 -18.39 1.25 -10.93
C THR A 87 -17.73 0.54 -9.77
N TRP A 88 -17.87 1.07 -8.56
CA TRP A 88 -17.46 0.39 -7.34
C TRP A 88 -18.68 0.13 -6.45
N SER A 89 -19.03 -1.14 -6.29
CA SER A 89 -20.24 -1.59 -5.60
C SER A 89 -20.03 -1.90 -4.12
N GLY A 90 -18.77 -1.92 -3.66
CA GLY A 90 -18.42 -2.07 -2.24
C GLY A 90 -17.11 -2.81 -2.01
N PRO A 91 -16.80 -3.17 -0.76
CA PRO A 91 -15.51 -3.76 -0.40
C PRO A 91 -15.13 -5.07 -1.10
N ASP A 92 -16.14 -5.85 -1.51
CA ASP A 92 -15.95 -7.12 -2.22
C ASP A 92 -15.64 -6.93 -3.72
N ASP A 93 -15.92 -5.74 -4.26
CA ASP A 93 -15.67 -5.34 -5.65
C ASP A 93 -14.19 -4.99 -5.83
N GLN A 94 -13.67 -4.08 -4.99
CA GLN A 94 -12.24 -3.83 -4.92
C GLN A 94 -11.84 -3.20 -3.59
N THR A 95 -10.96 -3.85 -2.82
CA THR A 95 -10.26 -3.29 -1.65
C THR A 95 -8.83 -3.79 -1.56
N SER A 96 -7.99 -3.03 -0.87
CA SER A 96 -6.63 -3.45 -0.58
C SER A 96 -6.22 -3.18 0.86
N ALA A 97 -5.38 -4.07 1.38
CA ALA A 97 -4.67 -3.91 2.63
C ALA A 97 -3.17 -4.03 2.33
N VAL A 98 -2.40 -3.05 2.78
CA VAL A 98 -0.95 -2.97 2.53
C VAL A 98 -0.21 -3.07 3.85
N GLN A 99 0.83 -3.89 3.88
CA GLN A 99 1.81 -3.96 4.95
C GLN A 99 3.17 -3.61 4.37
N ILE A 100 3.97 -2.89 5.14
CA ILE A 100 5.31 -2.48 4.73
C ILE A 100 6.28 -2.85 5.84
N VAL A 101 7.39 -3.48 5.48
CA VAL A 101 8.55 -3.68 6.35
C VAL A 101 9.82 -3.33 5.59
N TYR A 102 10.92 -3.17 6.32
CA TYR A 102 12.23 -2.94 5.70
C TYR A 102 13.31 -3.70 6.47
N ASP A 103 14.40 -4.03 5.80
CA ASP A 103 15.63 -4.50 6.44
C ASP A 103 16.80 -3.54 6.11
N ALA A 104 18.04 -4.01 6.24
CA ALA A 104 19.22 -3.17 5.96
C ALA A 104 19.35 -2.80 4.48
N ASP A 105 18.85 -3.65 3.60
CA ASP A 105 19.09 -3.60 2.17
C ASP A 105 17.81 -3.35 1.36
N ASN A 106 16.63 -3.66 1.92
CA ASN A 106 15.39 -3.78 1.18
C ASN A 106 14.18 -3.14 1.88
N VAL A 107 13.20 -2.74 1.05
CA VAL A 107 11.83 -2.45 1.48
C VAL A 107 10.90 -3.49 0.86
N TYR A 108 10.04 -4.07 1.68
CA TYR A 108 9.10 -5.11 1.28
C TYR A 108 7.67 -4.60 1.42
N LEU A 109 6.83 -4.95 0.45
CA LEU A 109 5.39 -4.66 0.46
C LEU A 109 4.63 -5.99 0.43
N GLY A 110 3.76 -6.18 1.41
CA GLY A 110 2.72 -7.21 1.39
C GLY A 110 1.40 -6.56 1.03
N VAL A 111 0.75 -7.00 -0.05
CA VAL A 111 -0.54 -6.46 -0.47
C VAL A 111 -1.55 -7.59 -0.57
N VAL A 112 -2.65 -7.45 0.14
CA VAL A 112 -3.83 -8.30 -0.01
C VAL A 112 -4.87 -7.50 -0.76
N VAL A 113 -5.30 -8.01 -1.90
CA VAL A 113 -6.39 -7.43 -2.69
C VAL A 113 -7.61 -8.33 -2.54
N THR A 114 -8.76 -7.73 -2.25
CA THR A 114 -10.06 -8.37 -2.45
C THR A 114 -10.67 -7.76 -3.68
N ASP A 115 -11.04 -8.62 -4.61
CA ASP A 115 -11.66 -8.24 -5.86
C ASP A 115 -12.80 -9.23 -6.14
N ASP A 116 -13.81 -8.81 -6.91
CA ASP A 116 -14.89 -9.69 -7.33
C ASP A 116 -14.49 -10.52 -8.56
N TYR A 117 -13.57 -10.00 -9.38
CA TYR A 117 -13.13 -10.60 -10.62
C TYR A 117 -11.76 -10.08 -11.08
N HIS A 118 -10.73 -10.91 -11.02
CA HIS A 118 -9.41 -10.56 -11.58
C HIS A 118 -9.37 -10.66 -13.11
N GLU A 119 -8.90 -9.59 -13.79
CA GLU A 119 -8.69 -9.49 -15.22
C GLU A 119 -7.44 -8.69 -15.63
N ASP A 120 -6.45 -9.39 -16.21
CA ASP A 120 -5.38 -8.81 -17.04
C ASP A 120 -5.14 -9.72 -18.27
N VAL A 121 -6.11 -9.76 -19.18
CA VAL A 121 -6.02 -10.57 -20.40
C VAL A 121 -4.96 -10.04 -21.36
N SER A 122 -4.72 -8.73 -21.34
CA SER A 122 -3.76 -8.06 -22.21
C SER A 122 -2.31 -8.28 -21.79
N GLY A 123 -2.08 -8.67 -20.52
CA GLY A 123 -0.75 -8.72 -19.91
C GLY A 123 -0.15 -7.32 -19.72
N ASN A 124 -0.98 -6.28 -19.75
CA ASN A 124 -0.60 -4.88 -19.58
C ASN A 124 -1.23 -4.36 -18.28
N ALA A 125 -0.40 -4.15 -17.27
CA ALA A 125 -0.81 -3.66 -15.97
C ALA A 125 -1.53 -2.30 -15.98
N TRP A 126 -1.46 -1.53 -17.07
CA TRP A 126 -2.22 -0.28 -17.21
C TRP A 126 -3.68 -0.48 -17.58
N ASP A 127 -3.98 -1.58 -18.28
CA ASP A 127 -5.30 -1.85 -18.88
C ASP A 127 -5.95 -3.11 -18.26
N GLY A 128 -5.49 -3.51 -17.08
CA GLY A 128 -6.00 -4.65 -16.32
C GLY A 128 -5.67 -4.52 -14.84
N ASP A 129 -6.08 -5.51 -14.06
CA ASP A 129 -5.94 -5.49 -12.61
C ASP A 129 -4.49 -5.55 -12.18
N SER A 130 -4.08 -4.49 -11.50
CA SER A 130 -2.70 -4.27 -11.13
C SER A 130 -2.57 -3.49 -9.84
N ILE A 131 -1.38 -3.60 -9.25
CA ILE A 131 -0.92 -2.76 -8.17
C ILE A 131 0.08 -1.77 -8.76
N GLN A 132 -0.15 -0.49 -8.51
CA GLN A 132 0.79 0.57 -8.85
C GLN A 132 1.49 1.08 -7.58
N LEU A 133 2.82 1.11 -7.62
CA LEU A 133 3.66 1.72 -6.59
C LEU A 133 4.33 2.98 -7.15
N PHE A 134 3.90 4.14 -6.65
CA PHE A 134 4.50 5.44 -6.96
C PHE A 134 5.42 5.86 -5.82
N ILE A 135 6.68 6.17 -6.14
CA ILE A 135 7.67 6.67 -5.17
C ILE A 135 8.07 8.08 -5.59
N ALA A 136 7.94 9.03 -4.67
CA ALA A 136 8.32 10.41 -4.86
C ALA A 136 9.63 10.76 -4.12
N ASP A 137 10.24 11.87 -4.48
CA ASP A 137 11.27 12.48 -3.65
C ASP A 137 10.72 12.98 -2.30
N ALA A 138 11.60 13.34 -1.37
CA ALA A 138 11.18 13.79 -0.04
C ALA A 138 10.28 15.03 -0.07
N ALA A 139 10.42 15.88 -1.08
CA ALA A 139 9.57 17.06 -1.30
C ALA A 139 8.20 16.71 -1.92
N ARG A 140 8.02 15.49 -2.43
CA ARG A 140 6.85 15.01 -3.19
C ARG A 140 6.57 15.84 -4.44
N THR A 141 7.63 16.33 -5.06
CA THR A 141 7.59 17.15 -6.28
C THR A 141 8.01 16.38 -7.52
N ASN A 142 8.77 15.29 -7.37
CA ASN A 142 9.26 14.49 -8.47
C ASN A 142 8.99 13.01 -8.24
N GLN A 143 8.58 12.30 -9.29
CA GLN A 143 8.55 10.84 -9.31
C GLN A 143 9.97 10.31 -9.38
N VAL A 144 10.36 9.48 -8.41
CA VAL A 144 11.67 8.80 -8.34
C VAL A 144 11.57 7.42 -8.99
N ALA A 145 10.46 6.71 -8.77
CA ALA A 145 10.18 5.43 -9.40
C ALA A 145 8.68 5.21 -9.53
N LEU A 146 8.29 4.43 -10.53
CA LEU A 146 6.93 3.92 -10.72
C LEU A 146 7.02 2.47 -11.13
N TYR A 147 6.28 1.64 -10.41
CA TYR A 147 6.18 0.23 -10.70
C TYR A 147 4.72 -0.15 -10.87
N ASN A 148 4.44 -0.94 -11.90
CA ASN A 148 3.12 -1.52 -12.14
C ASN A 148 3.27 -3.04 -12.14
N TYR A 149 2.55 -3.70 -11.24
CA TYR A 149 2.57 -5.15 -11.06
C TYR A 149 1.20 -5.71 -11.38
N ALA A 150 1.13 -6.60 -12.36
CA ALA A 150 -0.09 -7.32 -12.69
C ALA A 150 0.19 -8.81 -12.79
N LEU A 151 -0.82 -9.59 -12.43
CA LEU A 151 -0.86 -11.01 -12.70
C LEU A 151 -1.61 -11.23 -14.01
N GLY A 152 -0.91 -11.55 -15.10
CA GLY A 152 -1.58 -11.79 -16.37
C GLY A 152 -2.55 -12.98 -16.31
N GLY A 153 -3.68 -12.87 -17.00
CA GLY A 153 -4.74 -13.87 -17.03
C GLY A 153 -6.09 -13.33 -16.55
N TYR A 154 -7.06 -14.20 -16.37
CA TYR A 154 -8.39 -13.82 -15.86
C TYR A 154 -8.97 -14.96 -15.02
N GLU A 155 -9.88 -14.66 -14.10
CA GLU A 155 -10.61 -15.70 -13.37
C GLU A 155 -11.74 -16.28 -14.23
N ASN A 156 -11.84 -17.60 -14.36
CA ASN A 156 -13.00 -18.19 -15.01
C ASN A 156 -14.20 -18.27 -14.05
N ALA A 157 -15.36 -18.71 -14.55
CA ALA A 157 -16.59 -18.83 -13.75
C ALA A 157 -16.51 -19.75 -12.51
N SER A 158 -15.42 -20.51 -12.35
CA SER A 158 -15.14 -21.33 -11.15
C SER A 158 -14.18 -20.65 -10.17
N GLY A 159 -13.76 -19.40 -10.42
CA GLY A 159 -12.74 -18.69 -9.65
C GLY A 159 -11.32 -19.22 -9.87
N THR A 160 -11.10 -19.95 -10.96
CA THR A 160 -9.76 -20.45 -11.30
C THR A 160 -9.08 -19.46 -12.24
N LEU A 161 -7.89 -19.00 -11.86
CA LEU A 161 -7.06 -18.17 -12.72
C LEU A 161 -6.65 -18.94 -13.99
N VAL A 162 -6.99 -18.37 -15.15
CA VAL A 162 -6.62 -18.84 -16.47
C VAL A 162 -5.53 -17.93 -17.02
N THR A 163 -4.33 -18.47 -17.20
CA THR A 163 -3.18 -17.74 -17.76
C THR A 163 -2.87 -18.23 -19.17
N SER A 164 -2.61 -17.32 -20.12
CA SER A 164 -2.15 -17.67 -21.49
C SER A 164 -0.69 -18.12 -21.54
N LEU A 165 0.04 -17.90 -20.45
CA LEU A 165 1.40 -18.38 -20.23
C LEU A 165 1.31 -19.64 -19.36
N SER A 166 1.95 -20.75 -19.76
CA SER A 166 2.12 -21.96 -18.93
C SER A 166 3.02 -21.73 -17.70
N THR A 167 3.26 -20.48 -17.35
CA THR A 167 4.04 -20.04 -16.21
C THR A 167 3.33 -18.82 -15.66
N THR A 168 2.57 -19.03 -14.59
CA THR A 168 2.09 -17.97 -13.71
C THR A 168 3.29 -17.08 -13.34
N ARG A 169 3.31 -15.85 -13.83
CA ARG A 169 4.39 -14.90 -13.54
C ARG A 169 4.01 -14.08 -12.32
N GLN A 170 4.51 -14.47 -11.16
CA GLN A 170 4.59 -13.59 -10.00
C GLN A 170 5.91 -12.82 -10.13
N VAL A 171 5.83 -11.49 -10.19
CA VAL A 171 6.99 -10.61 -10.38
C VAL A 171 7.22 -9.84 -9.10
N GLN A 172 8.45 -9.92 -8.62
CA GLN A 172 8.87 -9.24 -7.42
C GLN A 172 9.81 -8.07 -7.74
N ALA A 173 9.60 -6.92 -7.08
CA ALA A 173 10.63 -5.91 -6.93
C ALA A 173 11.37 -6.04 -5.60
N GLU A 174 12.69 -5.99 -5.72
CA GLU A 174 13.62 -5.74 -4.63
C GLU A 174 14.13 -4.30 -4.79
N ILE A 175 13.79 -3.42 -3.84
CA ILE A 175 14.30 -2.04 -3.82
C ILE A 175 15.57 -2.01 -2.98
N GLN A 176 16.70 -2.22 -3.66
CA GLN A 176 18.04 -2.01 -3.09
C GLN A 176 18.47 -0.54 -3.26
N PRO A 177 19.25 0.04 -2.33
CA PRO A 177 19.95 1.28 -2.59
C PRO A 177 20.98 1.04 -3.71
N ALA A 178 20.61 1.46 -4.93
CA ALA A 178 21.41 1.57 -6.16
C ALA A 178 21.55 0.37 -7.12
N THR A 179 20.94 -0.81 -6.92
CA THR A 179 20.87 -1.86 -7.98
C THR A 179 19.74 -2.87 -7.74
N VAL A 180 18.74 -2.94 -8.62
CA VAL A 180 17.65 -3.94 -8.53
C VAL A 180 18.16 -5.32 -8.98
N GLN A 181 18.09 -6.32 -8.10
CA GLN A 181 18.34 -7.73 -8.41
C GLN A 181 17.00 -8.49 -8.48
N LEU A 182 16.90 -9.44 -9.41
CA LEU A 182 15.69 -10.22 -9.70
C LEU A 182 15.86 -11.65 -9.19
N LYS A 183 14.95 -12.15 -8.34
CA LYS A 183 14.95 -13.54 -7.88
C LYS A 183 13.55 -14.16 -8.02
N LEU A 184 13.48 -15.43 -8.44
CA LEU A 184 12.27 -16.14 -8.89
C LEU A 184 11.90 -17.28 -7.91
N SER A 185 10.67 -17.34 -7.37
CA SER A 185 10.08 -18.53 -6.73
C SER A 185 8.54 -18.48 -6.62
N SER A 186 7.85 -19.63 -6.50
CA SER A 186 6.37 -19.77 -6.51
C SER A 186 5.81 -20.69 -5.41
N ASN A 187 4.63 -20.37 -4.82
CA ASN A 187 3.66 -21.31 -4.22
C ASN A 187 2.27 -20.66 -4.10
N ALA A 188 1.24 -21.19 -4.77
CA ALA A 188 -0.16 -20.75 -4.57
C ALA A 188 -0.99 -21.91 -3.99
N THR A 189 -1.66 -21.67 -2.86
CA THR A 189 -2.61 -22.62 -2.26
C THR A 189 -4.01 -22.01 -2.28
N SER A 190 -4.97 -22.69 -2.91
CA SER A 190 -6.36 -22.24 -2.93
C SER A 190 -7.02 -22.44 -1.56
N GLN A 191 -7.39 -21.35 -0.90
CA GLN A 191 -8.31 -21.38 0.24
C GLN A 191 -9.71 -21.08 -0.29
N GLY A 192 -10.63 -22.04 -0.10
CA GLY A 192 -11.90 -22.14 -0.81
C GLY A 192 -12.91 -21.01 -0.55
N ARG A 193 -13.76 -20.73 -1.56
CA ARG A 193 -14.93 -19.86 -1.44
C ARG A 193 -16.24 -20.66 -1.55
N LYS A 194 -17.27 -20.15 -0.86
CA LYS A 194 -18.65 -20.65 -0.81
C LYS A 194 -19.37 -20.53 -2.17
N PRO A 195 -20.39 -21.36 -2.43
CA PRO A 195 -21.08 -21.40 -3.72
C PRO A 195 -21.92 -20.14 -3.96
N LEU A 196 -21.81 -19.58 -5.17
CA LEU A 196 -22.69 -18.53 -5.68
C LEU A 196 -24.14 -19.05 -5.77
N MET A 197 -25.07 -18.35 -5.12
CA MET A 197 -26.50 -18.48 -5.39
C MET A 197 -26.84 -17.65 -6.65
N LYS A 198 -27.57 -18.29 -7.55
CA LYS A 198 -28.06 -17.76 -8.83
C LYS A 198 -29.01 -16.59 -8.66
#